data_AF-A0A7C7L5C0-F1
#
_entry.id   AF-A0A7C7L5C0-F1
#
_cell.length_a   1.000
_cell.length_b   1.000
_cell.length_c   1.000
_cell.angle_alpha   90.00
_cell.angle_beta   90.00
_cell.angle_gamma   90.00
#
_symmetry.space_group_name_H-M   'P 1'
#
loop_
_entity.id
_entity.type
_entity.pdbx_description
1 polymer ?
#
loop_
_entity_poly.entity_id
_entity_poly.type
_entity_poly.pdbx_seq_one_letter_code
_entity_poly.pdbx_strand_id
1 'polypeptide(L)'
;MGAVTLLHPDGVPLTSADAERPLLLIDSSWRDLPRMLSTVHGDFALRCLPKNLVTAYPRKSKTFEDPETGLASVEALHAATVRLGRRDDSLLEGYYFGDKWLELNPQLNDEN
;
A
#
# COMPACT_ATOMS: atom_id res chain seq x y z
N MET A 1 5.76 -16.82 -17.35
CA MET A 1 5.40 -15.54 -16.71
C MET A 1 5.89 -15.61 -15.28
N GLY A 2 6.62 -14.60 -14.80
CA GLY A 2 7.04 -14.54 -13.40
C GLY A 2 5.88 -14.15 -12.48
N ALA A 3 6.02 -14.42 -11.19
CA ALA A 3 5.02 -14.02 -10.20
C ALA A 3 4.81 -12.50 -10.17
N VAL A 4 3.60 -12.04 -9.89
CA VAL A 4 3.24 -10.63 -9.66
C VAL A 4 3.34 -10.33 -8.17
N THR A 5 3.86 -9.16 -7.80
CA THR A 5 3.90 -8.71 -6.39
C THR A 5 2.52 -8.20 -5.99
N LEU A 6 1.83 -8.91 -5.09
CA LEU A 6 0.52 -8.50 -4.57
C LEU A 6 0.68 -7.87 -3.18
N LEU A 7 0.25 -6.62 -3.02
CA LEU A 7 0.19 -5.98 -1.71
C LEU A 7 -0.91 -6.62 -0.85
N HIS A 8 -0.51 -7.19 0.28
CA HIS A 8 -1.38 -7.88 1.22
C HIS A 8 -0.82 -7.76 2.65
N PRO A 9 -1.64 -7.48 3.68
CA PRO A 9 -1.16 -7.31 5.06
C PRO A 9 -0.46 -8.55 5.63
N ASP A 10 -0.89 -9.74 5.19
CA ASP A 10 -0.30 -11.03 5.60
C ASP A 10 0.88 -11.49 4.73
N GLY A 11 1.36 -10.63 3.81
CA GLY A 11 2.54 -10.91 3.00
C GLY A 11 3.85 -10.80 3.79
N VAL A 12 4.96 -11.18 3.16
CA VAL A 12 6.31 -10.92 3.70
C VAL A 12 6.75 -9.48 3.37
N PRO A 13 7.67 -8.85 4.12
CA PRO A 13 8.04 -7.46 3.87
C PRO A 13 8.45 -7.18 2.42
N LEU A 14 7.91 -6.10 1.84
CA LEU A 14 8.30 -5.60 0.53
C LEU A 14 9.75 -5.08 0.56
N THR A 15 10.52 -5.42 -0.47
CA THR A 15 11.93 -5.07 -0.64
C THR A 15 12.21 -4.54 -2.04
N SER A 16 13.35 -3.88 -2.24
CA SER A 16 13.79 -3.42 -3.57
C SER A 16 13.97 -4.56 -4.58
N ALA A 17 14.25 -5.79 -4.13
CA ALA A 17 14.33 -6.98 -4.98
C ALA A 17 12.98 -7.35 -5.64
N ASP A 18 11.87 -6.81 -5.14
CA ASP A 18 10.54 -6.98 -5.73
C ASP A 18 10.31 -6.07 -6.94
N ALA A 19 11.21 -5.12 -7.25
CA ALA A 19 11.07 -4.18 -8.37
C ALA A 19 11.08 -4.85 -9.74
N GLU A 20 11.69 -6.04 -9.86
CA GLU A 20 11.72 -6.84 -11.10
C GLU A 20 10.35 -7.43 -11.47
N ARG A 21 9.34 -7.32 -10.58
CA ARG A 21 7.98 -7.81 -10.80
C ARG A 21 6.98 -6.65 -10.96
N PRO A 22 5.90 -6.85 -11.73
CA PRO A 22 4.74 -5.95 -11.68
C PRO A 22 4.16 -5.88 -10.26
N LEU A 23 3.64 -4.71 -9.89
CA LEU A 23 2.92 -4.48 -8.63
C LEU A 23 1.41 -4.59 -8.87
N LEU A 24 0.72 -5.31 -8.00
CA LEU A 24 -0.74 -5.41 -7.94
C LEU A 24 -1.22 -4.97 -6.56
N LEU A 25 -2.19 -4.07 -6.55
CA LEU A 25 -2.95 -3.64 -5.39
C LEU A 25 -4.43 -3.77 -5.70
N ILE A 26 -5.21 -4.27 -4.75
CA ILE A 26 -6.67 -4.41 -4.87
C ILE A 26 -7.32 -3.29 -4.08
N ASP A 27 -7.91 -2.33 -4.79
CA ASP A 27 -8.70 -1.25 -4.18
C ASP A 27 -10.07 -1.79 -3.73
N SER A 28 -10.23 -2.01 -2.43
CA SER A 28 -11.45 -2.54 -1.85
C SER A 28 -11.59 -2.15 -0.39
N SER A 29 -12.81 -2.26 0.15
CA SER A 29 -12.98 -2.23 1.60
C SER A 29 -12.35 -3.47 2.23
N TRP A 30 -11.83 -3.36 3.45
CA TRP A 30 -11.29 -4.51 4.19
C TRP A 30 -12.28 -5.66 4.30
N ARG A 31 -13.57 -5.36 4.41
CA ARG A 31 -14.65 -6.34 4.45
C ARG A 31 -14.79 -7.11 3.13
N ASP A 32 -14.60 -6.44 2.01
CA ASP A 32 -14.78 -7.03 0.68
C ASP A 32 -13.51 -7.67 0.11
N LEU A 33 -12.34 -7.38 0.69
CA LEU A 33 -11.04 -7.88 0.21
C LEU A 33 -11.02 -9.41 -0.01
N PRO A 34 -11.50 -10.28 0.90
CA PRO A 34 -11.50 -11.73 0.66
C PRO A 34 -12.35 -12.13 -0.55
N ARG A 35 -13.47 -11.44 -0.79
CA ARG A 35 -14.34 -11.66 -1.95
C ARG A 35 -13.66 -11.20 -3.24
N MET A 36 -12.93 -10.10 -3.20
CA MET A 36 -12.20 -9.61 -4.38
C MET A 36 -11.02 -10.52 -4.71
N LEU A 37 -10.28 -11.00 -3.71
CA LEU A 37 -9.16 -11.91 -3.93
C LEU A 37 -9.60 -13.26 -4.51
N SER A 38 -10.82 -13.73 -4.24
CA SER A 38 -11.32 -14.98 -4.81
C SER A 38 -11.60 -14.92 -6.32
N THR A 39 -11.71 -13.72 -6.90
CA THR A 39 -11.93 -13.51 -8.34
C THR A 39 -10.65 -13.20 -9.11
N VAL A 40 -9.52 -13.04 -8.41
CA VAL A 40 -8.22 -12.69 -8.99
C VAL A 40 -7.35 -13.94 -9.02
N HIS A 41 -6.92 -14.36 -10.22
CA HIS A 41 -6.15 -15.59 -10.43
C HIS A 41 -4.78 -15.29 -11.03
N GLY A 42 -3.76 -16.02 -10.59
CA GLY A 42 -2.39 -15.89 -11.06
C GLY A 42 -1.37 -16.33 -10.01
N ASP A 43 -0.09 -16.28 -10.38
CA ASP A 43 1.02 -16.52 -9.46
C ASP A 43 1.35 -15.22 -8.73
N PHE A 44 1.03 -15.16 -7.43
CA PHE A 44 1.23 -13.96 -6.61
C PHE A 44 2.31 -14.17 -5.55
N ALA A 45 3.23 -13.22 -5.47
CA ALA A 45 4.14 -13.06 -4.35
C ALA A 45 3.52 -12.05 -3.39
N LEU A 46 2.95 -12.51 -2.28
CA LEU A 46 2.34 -11.63 -1.28
C LEU A 46 3.43 -10.81 -0.58
N ARG A 47 3.23 -9.49 -0.55
CA ARG A 47 4.12 -8.54 0.13
C ARG A 47 3.35 -7.58 1.02
N CYS A 48 3.89 -7.30 2.20
CA CYS A 48 3.33 -6.30 3.12
C CYS A 48 4.20 -5.04 3.18
N LEU A 49 3.57 -3.93 3.54
CA LEU A 49 4.23 -2.66 3.80
C LEU A 49 4.67 -2.57 5.28
N PRO A 50 5.61 -1.67 5.61
CA PRO A 50 6.00 -1.43 6.99
C PRO A 50 4.80 -1.06 7.88
N LYS A 51 4.69 -1.71 9.04
CA LYS A 51 3.57 -1.52 9.99
C LYS A 51 3.63 -0.18 10.74
N ASN A 52 4.76 0.52 10.69
CA ASN A 52 4.95 1.83 11.31
C ASN A 52 4.52 3.01 10.42
N LEU A 53 3.91 2.74 9.26
CA LEU A 53 3.31 3.78 8.43
C LEU A 53 2.02 4.30 9.06
N VAL A 54 1.88 5.62 9.07
CA VAL A 54 0.74 6.32 9.69
C VAL A 54 -0.10 6.94 8.58
N THR A 55 -1.34 6.47 8.46
CA THR A 55 -2.30 7.02 7.48
C THR A 55 -2.63 8.48 7.80
N ALA A 56 -2.57 9.34 6.79
CA ALA A 56 -3.13 10.70 6.82
C ALA A 56 -4.58 10.71 6.32
N TYR A 57 -5.04 9.60 5.72
CA TYR A 57 -6.38 9.48 5.20
C TYR A 57 -7.42 9.77 6.32
N PRO A 58 -8.33 10.71 6.10
CA PRO A 58 -9.33 11.19 7.06
C PRO A 58 -10.43 10.12 7.29
N ARG A 59 -10.10 9.06 8.02
CA ARG A 59 -11.07 8.00 8.34
C ARG A 59 -12.25 8.59 9.11
N LYS A 60 -13.43 8.57 8.49
CA LYS A 60 -14.73 8.82 9.15
C LYS A 60 -15.52 7.52 9.19
N SER A 61 -15.03 6.48 9.88
CA SER A 61 -15.82 5.26 10.07
C SER A 61 -16.53 5.33 11.43
N LYS A 62 -17.87 5.35 11.40
CA LYS A 62 -18.74 5.36 12.60
C LYS A 62 -19.23 3.95 12.99
N THR A 63 -18.79 2.89 12.30
CA THR A 63 -19.52 1.60 12.33
C THR A 63 -18.63 0.36 12.35
N PHE A 64 -17.30 0.48 12.21
CA PHE A 64 -16.39 -0.67 12.28
C PHE A 64 -14.97 -0.22 12.67
N GLU A 65 -14.27 -1.01 13.48
CA GLU A 65 -12.83 -0.85 13.70
C GLU A 65 -12.09 -1.38 12.48
N ASP A 66 -11.68 -0.47 11.60
CA ASP A 66 -10.67 -0.78 10.59
C ASP A 66 -9.35 -1.12 11.31
N PRO A 67 -8.50 -2.01 10.78
CA PRO A 67 -7.21 -2.29 11.39
C PRO A 67 -6.44 -0.98 11.62
N GLU A 68 -5.82 -0.85 12.81
CA GLU A 68 -5.04 0.34 13.23
C GLU A 68 -4.00 0.74 12.16
N THR A 69 -3.53 -0.22 11.38
CA THR A 69 -2.48 -0.06 10.35
C THR A 69 -3.00 0.02 8.91
N GLY A 70 -4.32 0.15 8.70
CA GLY A 70 -4.84 0.18 7.33
C GLY A 70 -4.53 1.50 6.62
N LEU A 71 -3.72 1.44 5.57
CA LEU A 71 -3.50 2.58 4.68
C LEU A 71 -4.66 2.73 3.70
N ALA A 72 -4.89 3.94 3.20
CA ALA A 72 -5.69 4.11 1.99
C ALA A 72 -4.96 3.51 0.78
N SER A 73 -5.70 3.12 -0.25
CA SER A 73 -5.13 2.51 -1.47
C SER A 73 -4.03 3.37 -2.11
N VAL A 74 -4.21 4.70 -2.14
CA VAL A 74 -3.20 5.64 -2.66
C VAL A 74 -1.95 5.73 -1.77
N GLU A 75 -2.10 5.70 -0.45
CA GLU A 75 -0.98 5.72 0.49
C GLU A 75 -0.19 4.41 0.41
N ALA A 76 -0.88 3.27 0.30
CA ALA A 76 -0.26 1.97 0.08
C ALA A 76 0.48 1.90 -1.25
N LEU A 77 -0.12 2.46 -2.32
CA LEU A 77 0.53 2.55 -3.62
C LEU A 77 1.79 3.42 -3.55
N HIS A 78 1.69 4.62 -2.99
CA HIS A 78 2.82 5.53 -2.81
C HIS A 78 3.96 4.86 -2.02
N ALA A 79 3.67 4.32 -0.84
CA ALA A 79 4.66 3.61 -0.02
C ALA A 79 5.34 2.45 -0.77
N ALA A 80 4.57 1.68 -1.54
CA ALA A 80 5.12 0.60 -2.35
C ALA A 80 6.04 1.12 -3.46
N THR A 81 5.67 2.20 -4.16
CA THR A 81 6.53 2.80 -5.19
C THR A 81 7.85 3.30 -4.63
N VAL A 82 7.83 3.93 -3.45
CA VAL A 82 9.05 4.32 -2.72
C VAL A 82 9.92 3.10 -2.45
N ARG A 83 9.36 2.05 -1.84
CA ARG A 83 10.09 0.83 -1.46
C ARG A 83 10.69 0.07 -2.66
N LEU A 84 10.06 0.20 -3.82
CA LEU A 84 10.50 -0.40 -5.08
C LEU A 84 11.51 0.48 -5.84
N GLY A 85 11.95 1.61 -5.28
CA GLY A 85 12.90 2.54 -5.91
C GLY A 85 12.31 3.33 -7.08
N ARG A 86 10.98 3.49 -7.11
CA ARG A 86 10.22 4.18 -8.17
C ARG A 86 9.35 5.28 -7.60
N ARG A 87 9.88 6.03 -6.62
CA ARG A 87 9.15 7.07 -5.90
C ARG A 87 8.45 8.00 -6.89
N ASP A 88 7.15 8.17 -6.69
CA ASP A 88 6.29 9.06 -7.47
C ASP A 88 5.35 9.81 -6.53
N ASP A 89 5.75 11.02 -6.14
CA ASP A 89 4.95 11.87 -5.25
C ASP A 89 3.73 12.47 -5.98
N SER A 90 3.70 12.43 -7.33
CA SER A 90 2.54 12.91 -8.09
C SER A 90 1.29 12.06 -7.85
N LEU A 91 1.44 10.83 -7.35
CA LEU A 91 0.34 9.98 -6.89
C LEU A 91 -0.52 10.64 -5.79
N LEU A 92 0.06 11.58 -5.05
CA LEU A 92 -0.61 12.29 -3.95
C LEU A 92 -1.23 13.61 -4.40
N GLU A 93 -0.97 14.07 -5.63
CA GLU A 93 -1.53 15.31 -6.15
C GLU A 93 -3.07 15.25 -6.17
N GLY A 94 -3.70 16.33 -5.70
CA GLY A 94 -5.16 16.42 -5.62
C GLY A 94 -5.77 15.78 -4.35
N TYR A 95 -5.00 15.03 -3.56
CA TYR A 95 -5.43 14.60 -2.23
C TYR A 95 -5.09 15.66 -1.19
N TYR A 96 -6.12 16.24 -0.54
CA TYR A 96 -5.91 17.28 0.47
C TYR A 96 -5.10 16.84 1.71
N PHE A 97 -4.93 15.53 1.89
CA PHE A 97 -4.11 14.95 2.96
C PHE A 97 -2.73 14.47 2.46
N GLY A 98 -2.42 14.64 1.16
CA GLY A 98 -1.18 14.16 0.54
C GLY A 98 0.08 14.71 1.22
N ASP A 99 0.14 16.02 1.44
CA ASP A 99 1.26 16.63 2.17
C ASP A 99 1.39 16.08 3.59
N LYS A 100 0.26 15.94 4.29
CA LYS A 100 0.21 15.37 5.64
C LYS A 100 0.68 13.92 5.68
N TRP A 101 0.43 13.13 4.64
CA TRP A 101 0.96 11.76 4.53
C TRP A 101 2.49 11.74 4.52
N LEU A 102 3.11 12.64 3.75
CA LEU A 102 4.57 12.77 3.70
C LEU A 102 5.15 13.29 5.03
N GLU A 103 4.46 14.24 5.68
CA GLU A 103 4.84 14.76 7.00
C GLU A 103 4.79 13.68 8.10
N LEU A 104 3.77 12.83 8.08
CA LEU A 104 3.59 11.76 9.07
C LEU A 104 4.55 10.58 8.86
N ASN A 105 5.14 10.44 7.67
CA ASN A 105 5.97 9.31 7.29
C ASN A 105 7.35 9.75 6.77
N PRO A 106 8.16 10.45 7.58
CA PRO A 106 9.48 10.93 7.16
C PRO A 106 10.42 9.79 6.74
N GLN A 107 10.22 8.57 7.25
CA GLN A 107 10.96 7.37 6.85
C GLN A 107 10.79 7.00 5.37
N LEU A 108 9.80 7.56 4.65
CA LEU A 108 9.66 7.39 3.20
C LEU A 108 10.60 8.32 2.42
N ASN A 109 11.18 9.34 3.07
CA ASN A 109 12.14 10.27 2.47
C ASN A 109 13.58 9.75 2.52
N ASP A 110 13.86 8.84 3.45
CA ASP A 110 15.21 8.32 3.70
C ASP A 110 15.36 6.90 3.14
N GLU A 111 15.40 6.76 1.81
CA GLU A 111 16.05 5.61 1.16
C GLU A 111 16.99 6.14 0.06
N ASN A 112 18.19 6.53 0.50
CA ASN A 112 19.37 6.72 -0.36
C ASN A 112 20.41 5.66 -0.01
#